data_AF-A0A8I0A8W3-F1
#
_entry.id   AF-A0A8I0A8W3-F1
#
_cell.length_a   1.000
_cell.length_b   1.000
_cell.length_c   1.000
_cell.angle_alpha   90.00
_cell.angle_beta   90.00
_cell.angle_gamma   90.00
#
_symmetry.space_group_name_H-M   'P 1'
#
loop_
_entity.id
_entity.type
_entity.pdbx_description
1 polymer ?
#
loop_
_entity_poly.entity_id
_entity_poly.type
_entity_poly.pdbx_seq_one_letter_code
_entity_poly.pdbx_strand_id
1 'polypeptide(L)'
;MSKTNTGMCIVVLFTITCSILLLGCSRITQLIDTGKKNLEISKNLPDYTLNEINFKEISINEKIYTINEECIDKNDLDKPIGKVSKQFTIDENNNILTKDELMKIYVIPNEKSEEKRIHLNFGLIYSINNVNPNESIAINVNNEYKLATIKK
;
A
#
# COMPACT_ATOMS: atom_id res chain seq x y z
N MET A 1 -13.62 -19.76 -59.46
CA MET A 1 -12.55 -19.12 -58.67
C MET A 1 -13.13 -18.77 -57.29
N SER A 2 -12.54 -19.35 -56.23
CA SER A 2 -12.67 -19.01 -54.80
C SER A 2 -14.06 -18.91 -54.14
N LYS A 3 -14.52 -20.01 -53.53
CA LYS A 3 -15.60 -20.00 -52.50
C LYS A 3 -15.19 -20.67 -51.18
N THR A 4 -13.89 -20.88 -50.96
CA THR A 4 -13.36 -21.70 -49.85
C THR A 4 -12.66 -20.94 -48.72
N ASN A 5 -12.44 -19.62 -48.85
CA ASN A 5 -11.64 -18.87 -47.85
C ASN A 5 -12.45 -18.21 -46.73
N THR A 6 -13.74 -17.91 -46.91
CA THR A 6 -14.48 -17.11 -45.93
C THR A 6 -14.84 -17.89 -44.66
N GLY A 7 -15.22 -19.17 -44.79
CA GLY A 7 -15.53 -20.04 -43.64
C GLY A 7 -14.29 -20.41 -42.82
N MET A 8 -13.15 -20.63 -43.49
CA MET A 8 -11.88 -20.94 -42.84
C MET A 8 -11.34 -19.74 -42.04
N CYS A 9 -11.48 -18.51 -42.55
CA CYS A 9 -11.11 -17.30 -41.79
C CYS A 9 -11.97 -17.09 -40.54
N ILE A 10 -13.29 -17.35 -40.61
CA ILE A 10 -14.20 -17.18 -39.46
C ILE A 10 -13.88 -18.18 -38.34
N VAL A 11 -13.61 -19.44 -38.67
CA VAL A 11 -13.24 -20.47 -37.68
C VAL A 11 -11.90 -20.14 -37.02
N VAL A 12 -10.91 -19.70 -37.79
CA VAL A 12 -9.59 -19.30 -37.25
C VAL A 12 -9.73 -18.09 -36.32
N LEU A 13 -10.51 -17.07 -36.70
CA LEU A 13 -10.79 -15.92 -35.83
C LEU A 13 -11.51 -16.33 -34.52
N PHE A 14 -12.47 -17.25 -34.59
CA PHE A 14 -13.16 -17.77 -33.40
C PHE A 14 -12.25 -18.58 -32.48
N THR A 15 -11.33 -19.38 -33.04
CA THR A 15 -10.36 -20.13 -32.23
C THR A 15 -9.34 -19.23 -31.54
N ILE A 16 -8.88 -18.16 -32.21
CA ILE A 16 -7.92 -17.20 -31.64
C ILE A 16 -8.58 -16.41 -30.51
N THR A 17 -9.81 -15.93 -30.69
CA THR A 17 -10.53 -15.20 -29.62
C THR A 17 -10.85 -16.09 -28.43
N CYS A 18 -11.21 -17.36 -28.65
CA CYS A 18 -11.46 -18.32 -27.57
C CYS A 18 -10.17 -18.66 -26.78
N SER A 19 -9.02 -18.73 -27.47
CA SER A 19 -7.70 -18.96 -26.84
C SER A 19 -7.29 -17.81 -25.92
N ILE A 20 -7.53 -16.56 -26.34
CA ILE A 20 -7.20 -15.35 -25.59
C ILE A 20 -8.08 -15.22 -24.33
N LEU A 21 -9.35 -15.62 -24.41
CA LEU A 21 -10.29 -15.58 -23.29
C LEU A 21 -9.97 -16.61 -22.19
N LEU A 22 -9.46 -17.79 -22.55
CA LEU A 22 -9.17 -18.86 -21.59
C LEU A 22 -7.85 -18.69 -20.82
N LEU A 23 -6.85 -18.01 -21.41
CA LEU A 23 -5.55 -17.76 -20.76
C LEU A 23 -5.60 -16.69 -19.66
N GLY A 24 -6.58 -15.79 -19.70
CA GLY A 24 -6.69 -14.68 -18.74
C GLY A 24 -7.14 -15.10 -17.33
N CYS A 25 -7.97 -16.14 -17.21
CA CYS A 25 -8.58 -16.52 -15.94
C CYS A 25 -7.56 -17.04 -14.91
N SER A 26 -6.56 -17.83 -15.34
CA SER A 26 -5.56 -18.43 -14.43
C SER A 26 -4.76 -17.38 -13.63
N ARG A 27 -4.34 -16.30 -14.28
CA ARG A 27 -3.58 -15.21 -13.63
C ARG A 27 -4.45 -14.39 -12.69
N ILE A 28 -5.71 -14.17 -13.05
CA ILE A 28 -6.68 -13.46 -12.20
C ILE A 28 -6.94 -14.27 -10.92
N THR A 29 -7.16 -15.58 -11.02
CA THR A 29 -7.35 -16.44 -9.84
C THR A 29 -6.12 -16.43 -8.94
N GLN A 30 -4.91 -16.51 -9.49
CA GLN A 30 -3.66 -16.41 -8.72
C GLN A 30 -3.53 -15.09 -7.95
N LEU A 31 -3.89 -13.96 -8.59
CA LEU A 31 -3.88 -12.64 -7.95
C LEU A 31 -4.91 -12.57 -6.81
N ILE A 32 -6.11 -13.08 -7.03
CA ILE A 32 -7.18 -13.13 -6.01
C ILE A 32 -6.74 -13.98 -4.82
N ASP A 33 -6.19 -15.17 -5.05
CA ASP A 33 -5.77 -16.08 -3.99
C ASP A 33 -4.56 -15.53 -3.21
N THR A 34 -3.62 -14.87 -3.90
CA THR A 34 -2.53 -14.14 -3.25
C THR A 34 -3.06 -13.00 -2.38
N GLY A 35 -4.04 -12.24 -2.89
CA GLY A 35 -4.72 -11.19 -2.13
C GLY A 35 -5.43 -11.72 -0.89
N LYS A 36 -6.15 -12.85 -0.99
CA LYS A 36 -6.82 -13.51 0.14
C LYS A 36 -5.82 -13.99 1.18
N LYS A 37 -4.74 -14.66 0.76
CA LYS A 37 -3.68 -15.12 1.67
C LYS A 37 -3.03 -13.95 2.41
N ASN A 38 -2.74 -12.86 1.72
CA ASN A 38 -2.18 -11.65 2.34
C ASN A 38 -3.17 -10.98 3.31
N LEU A 39 -4.47 -11.02 3.00
CA LEU A 39 -5.55 -10.55 3.88
C LEU A 39 -5.67 -11.43 5.14
N GLU A 40 -5.56 -12.74 5.00
CA GLU A 40 -5.59 -13.67 6.15
C GLU A 40 -4.38 -13.47 7.07
N ILE A 41 -3.20 -13.27 6.49
CA ILE A 41 -2.00 -12.92 7.26
C ILE A 41 -2.22 -11.60 8.01
N SER A 42 -2.74 -10.56 7.34
CA SER A 42 -2.92 -9.24 7.95
C SER A 42 -4.02 -9.20 9.02
N LYS A 43 -5.04 -10.06 8.93
CA LYS A 43 -6.12 -10.17 9.94
C LYS A 43 -5.61 -10.55 11.32
N ASN A 44 -4.57 -11.39 11.38
CA ASN A 44 -4.04 -11.90 12.65
C ASN A 44 -2.90 -11.03 13.22
N LEU A 45 -2.50 -9.98 12.52
CA LEU A 45 -1.47 -9.05 13.00
C LEU A 45 -2.06 -8.06 14.00
N PRO A 46 -1.34 -7.77 15.11
CA PRO A 46 -1.76 -6.75 16.07
C PRO A 46 -1.78 -5.37 15.41
N ASP A 47 -2.77 -4.58 15.80
CA ASP A 47 -2.87 -3.17 15.46
C ASP A 47 -2.05 -2.33 16.45
N TYR A 48 -1.22 -1.44 15.92
CA TYR A 48 -0.37 -0.53 16.69
C TYR A 48 -0.78 0.93 16.47
N THR A 49 -0.47 1.77 17.46
CA THR A 49 -0.98 3.14 17.50
C THR A 49 0.07 4.11 16.96
N LEU A 50 -0.25 4.78 15.85
CA LEU A 50 0.51 5.93 15.36
C LEU A 50 0.21 7.18 16.20
N ASN A 51 1.22 7.99 16.46
CA ASN A 51 1.06 9.34 16.98
C ASN A 51 0.53 10.26 15.86
N GLU A 52 -0.78 10.51 15.87
CA GLU A 52 -1.46 11.33 14.85
C GLU A 52 -1.22 12.84 15.02
N ILE A 53 -0.44 13.27 16.03
CA ILE A 53 -0.03 14.67 16.20
C ILE A 53 1.22 14.95 15.36
N ASN A 54 2.17 14.01 15.31
CA ASN A 54 3.46 14.22 14.64
C ASN A 54 3.73 13.27 13.46
N PHE A 55 2.94 12.20 13.30
CA PHE A 55 3.07 11.17 12.26
C PHE A 55 4.45 10.49 12.18
N LYS A 56 5.26 10.62 13.23
CA LYS A 56 6.66 10.16 13.29
C LYS A 56 6.90 9.12 14.38
N GLU A 57 5.91 8.83 15.21
CA GLU A 57 6.08 7.91 16.34
C GLU A 57 5.00 6.83 16.35
N ILE A 58 5.37 5.61 16.74
CA ILE A 58 4.48 4.46 16.85
C ILE A 58 4.62 3.87 18.24
N SER A 59 3.49 3.58 18.89
CA SER A 59 3.43 2.87 20.16
C SER A 59 3.17 1.38 19.94
N ILE A 60 4.10 0.55 20.39
CA ILE A 60 4.13 -0.91 20.25
C ILE A 60 4.42 -1.50 21.62
N ASN A 61 3.45 -2.19 22.23
CA ASN A 61 3.62 -2.86 23.54
C ASN A 61 4.32 -1.96 24.58
N GLU A 62 3.79 -0.76 24.80
CA GLU A 62 4.32 0.26 25.75
C GLU A 62 5.67 0.89 25.37
N LYS A 63 6.25 0.52 24.23
CA LYS A 63 7.48 1.12 23.69
C LYS A 63 7.13 2.08 22.56
N ILE A 64 7.86 3.19 22.49
CA ILE A 64 7.72 4.19 21.43
C ILE A 64 8.86 3.99 20.44
N TYR A 65 8.53 3.92 19.15
CA TYR A 65 9.49 3.88 18.05
C TYR A 65 9.37 5.16 17.24
N THR A 66 10.50 5.78 16.90
CA THR A 66 10.57 6.95 16.01
C THR A 66 10.87 6.50 14.60
N ILE A 67 10.04 6.91 13.64
CA ILE A 67 10.20 6.66 12.20
C ILE A 67 11.27 7.61 11.66
N ASN A 68 12.30 7.04 11.05
CA ASN A 68 13.41 7.76 10.44
C ASN A 68 13.18 7.89 8.92
N GLU A 69 13.97 8.76 8.27
CA GLU A 69 13.90 8.93 6.81
C GLU A 69 14.59 7.81 6.03
N GLU A 70 15.42 7.02 6.72
CA GLU A 70 16.16 5.88 6.17
C GLU A 70 15.21 4.79 5.63
N CYS A 71 15.48 4.33 4.41
CA CYS A 71 14.76 3.26 3.77
C CYS A 71 15.45 1.91 3.97
N ILE A 72 14.67 0.89 4.31
CA ILE A 72 15.07 -0.52 4.35
C ILE A 72 14.66 -1.18 3.04
N ASP A 73 15.55 -1.96 2.43
CA ASP A 73 15.23 -2.70 1.22
C ASP A 73 14.26 -3.85 1.54
N LYS A 74 13.41 -4.20 0.57
CA LYS A 74 12.44 -5.30 0.75
C LYS A 74 13.11 -6.64 1.05
N ASN A 75 14.32 -6.85 0.55
CA ASN A 75 15.09 -8.07 0.78
C ASN A 75 15.63 -8.18 2.21
N ASP A 76 15.71 -7.07 2.94
CA ASP A 76 16.16 -7.02 4.34
C ASP A 76 15.01 -7.20 5.34
N LEU A 77 13.77 -7.33 4.85
CA LEU A 77 12.61 -7.62 5.68
C LEU A 77 12.55 -9.11 6.01
N ASP A 78 12.18 -9.42 7.25
CA ASP A 78 11.97 -10.80 7.73
C ASP A 78 10.47 -11.14 7.68
N LYS A 79 9.74 -10.92 8.77
CA LYS A 79 8.31 -11.27 8.88
C LYS A 79 7.47 -10.08 9.33
N PRO A 80 6.19 -10.02 8.92
CA PRO A 80 5.28 -9.02 9.44
C PRO A 80 5.01 -9.29 10.93
N ILE A 81 5.06 -8.24 11.75
CA ILE A 81 4.90 -8.30 13.20
C ILE A 81 3.73 -7.46 13.72
N GLY A 82 3.17 -6.58 12.88
CA GLY A 82 2.01 -5.77 13.22
C GLY A 82 1.59 -4.84 12.09
N LYS A 83 0.65 -3.95 12.34
CA LYS A 83 0.15 -2.98 11.37
C LYS A 83 -0.35 -1.70 12.02
N VAL A 84 -0.35 -0.61 11.27
CA VAL A 84 -1.07 0.63 11.62
C VAL A 84 -2.32 0.76 10.76
N SER A 85 -2.22 0.50 9.45
CA SER A 85 -3.33 0.52 8.48
C SER A 85 -4.17 1.81 8.50
N LYS A 86 -3.51 2.98 8.57
CA LYS A 86 -4.16 4.29 8.57
C LYS A 86 -3.69 5.15 7.41
N GLN A 87 -4.61 5.96 6.90
CA GLN A 87 -4.34 6.92 5.84
C GLN A 87 -4.82 8.31 6.25
N PHE A 88 -4.01 9.31 5.93
CA PHE A 88 -4.29 10.71 6.21
C PHE A 88 -3.97 11.55 4.98
N THR A 89 -4.66 12.67 4.83
CA THR A 89 -4.17 13.76 3.99
C THR A 89 -4.00 14.95 4.91
N ILE A 90 -2.81 15.53 4.91
CA ILE A 90 -2.47 16.66 5.77
C ILE A 90 -2.08 17.88 4.93
N ASP A 91 -2.21 19.06 5.53
CA ASP A 91 -1.61 20.28 5.02
C ASP A 91 -0.12 20.39 5.39
N GLU A 92 0.53 21.50 5.04
CA GLU A 92 1.94 21.77 5.37
C GLU A 92 2.21 21.93 6.88
N ASN A 93 1.16 22.16 7.67
CA ASN A 93 1.22 22.34 9.12
C ASN A 93 0.90 21.05 9.90
N ASN A 94 0.75 19.91 9.20
CA ASN A 94 0.32 18.61 9.74
C ASN A 94 -1.14 18.55 10.24
N ASN A 95 -2.01 19.47 9.82
CA ASN A 95 -3.44 19.36 10.13
C ASN A 95 -4.09 18.33 9.20
N ILE A 96 -4.87 17.41 9.76
CA ILE A 96 -5.61 16.41 8.98
C ILE A 96 -6.77 17.11 8.26
N LEU A 97 -6.80 16.98 6.94
CA LEU A 97 -7.86 17.51 6.10
C LEU A 97 -9.13 16.66 6.20
N THR A 98 -10.26 17.33 6.37
CA THR A 98 -11.58 16.70 6.40
C THR A 98 -12.02 16.28 5.00
N LYS A 99 -13.00 15.36 4.93
CA LYS A 99 -13.59 14.93 3.66
C LYS A 99 -14.13 16.11 2.84
N ASP A 100 -14.76 17.08 3.49
CA ASP A 100 -15.31 18.26 2.80
C ASP A 100 -14.22 19.14 2.19
N GLU A 101 -13.08 19.30 2.87
CA GLU A 101 -11.93 20.02 2.33
C GLU A 101 -11.28 19.29 1.15
N LEU A 102 -11.21 17.96 1.22
CA LEU A 102 -10.70 17.14 0.14
C LEU A 102 -11.60 17.18 -1.11
N MET A 103 -12.92 17.28 -0.92
CA MET A 103 -13.91 17.31 -2.00
C MET A 103 -14.12 18.70 -2.62
N LYS A 104 -13.61 19.78 -2.01
CA LYS A 104 -13.75 21.14 -2.55
C LYS A 104 -12.99 21.28 -3.87
N ILE A 105 -13.72 21.74 -4.88
CA ILE A 105 -13.18 22.16 -6.18
C ILE A 105 -13.23 23.69 -6.21
N TYR A 106 -12.07 24.33 -6.38
CA TYR A 106 -11.97 25.78 -6.52
C TYR A 106 -12.04 26.15 -8.00
N VAL A 107 -13.13 26.81 -8.41
CA VAL A 107 -13.32 27.25 -9.80
C VAL A 107 -12.35 28.37 -10.17
N ILE A 108 -12.04 29.23 -9.20
CA ILE A 108 -11.02 30.28 -9.30
C ILE A 108 -9.97 29.96 -8.23
N PRO A 109 -8.69 29.77 -8.60
CA PRO A 109 -7.62 29.54 -7.63
C PRO A 109 -7.56 30.67 -6.58
N ASN A 110 -7.32 30.28 -5.34
CA ASN A 110 -7.07 31.15 -4.19
C ASN A 110 -6.02 30.50 -3.27
N GLU A 111 -5.64 31.20 -2.20
CA GLU A 111 -4.65 30.72 -1.22
C GLU A 111 -4.94 29.29 -0.73
N LYS A 112 -6.21 28.98 -0.39
CA LYS A 112 -6.61 27.64 0.05
C LYS A 112 -6.52 26.55 -1.02
N SER A 113 -6.65 26.92 -2.29
CA SER A 113 -6.50 25.97 -3.39
C SER A 113 -5.04 25.67 -3.72
N GLU A 114 -4.13 26.53 -3.28
CA GLU A 114 -2.68 26.39 -3.48
C GLU A 114 -2.00 25.67 -2.30
N GLU A 115 -2.68 25.52 -1.16
CA GLU A 115 -2.21 24.74 -0.02
C GLU A 115 -1.80 23.31 -0.45
N LYS A 116 -0.55 22.97 -0.18
CA LYS A 116 -0.01 21.65 -0.51
C LYS A 116 -0.68 20.58 0.34
N ARG A 117 -1.09 19.50 -0.32
CA ARG A 117 -1.66 18.31 0.31
C ARG A 117 -0.64 17.20 0.32
N ILE A 118 -0.39 16.64 1.50
CA ILE A 118 0.55 15.52 1.68
C ILE A 118 -0.27 14.29 2.06
N HIS A 119 -0.20 13.26 1.22
CA HIS A 119 -0.83 11.98 1.49
C HIS A 119 0.10 11.09 2.31
N LEU A 120 -0.41 10.55 3.41
CA LEU A 120 0.29 9.62 4.28
C LEU A 120 -0.48 8.31 4.34
N ASN A 121 0.18 7.21 4.04
CA ASN A 121 -0.36 5.87 4.11
C ASN A 121 0.58 5.00 4.96
N PHE A 122 0.10 4.57 6.11
CA PHE A 122 0.82 3.71 7.05
C PHE A 122 0.30 2.28 6.96
N GLY A 123 1.18 1.35 6.61
CA GLY A 123 0.84 -0.05 6.35
C GLY A 123 1.32 -1.02 7.42
N LEU A 124 1.91 -2.11 6.94
CA LEU A 124 2.45 -3.21 7.74
C LEU A 124 3.79 -2.84 8.37
N ILE A 125 4.08 -3.47 9.51
CA ILE A 125 5.33 -3.38 10.24
C ILE A 125 6.02 -4.75 10.19
N TYR A 126 7.32 -4.75 9.95
CA TYR A 126 8.17 -5.93 9.76
C TYR A 126 9.34 -5.93 10.74
N SER A 127 9.78 -7.12 11.14
CA SER A 127 11.15 -7.31 11.63
C SER A 127 12.16 -7.17 10.50
N ILE A 128 13.38 -6.79 10.85
CA ILE A 128 14.51 -6.65 9.92
C ILE A 128 15.45 -7.85 10.13
N ASN A 129 15.99 -8.40 9.05
CA ASN A 129 16.91 -9.54 9.09
C ASN A 129 18.09 -9.27 10.02
N ASN A 130 18.38 -10.21 10.93
CA ASN A 130 19.48 -10.13 11.91
C ASN A 130 19.44 -8.93 12.87
N VAL A 131 18.28 -8.26 13.03
CA VAL A 131 18.09 -7.12 13.94
C VAL A 131 17.04 -7.45 14.99
N ASN A 132 17.26 -7.02 16.24
CA ASN A 132 16.31 -7.20 17.32
C ASN A 132 15.07 -6.32 17.12
N PRO A 133 13.85 -6.88 17.01
CA PRO A 133 12.63 -6.09 16.83
C PRO A 133 12.29 -5.17 18.00
N ASN A 134 12.92 -5.38 19.17
CA ASN A 134 12.78 -4.49 20.32
C ASN A 134 13.66 -3.22 20.22
N GLU A 135 14.55 -3.17 19.25
CA GLU A 135 15.46 -2.04 19.01
C GLU A 135 15.11 -1.31 17.72
N SER A 136 14.81 -2.07 16.67
CA SER A 136 14.53 -1.52 15.35
C SER A 136 13.58 -2.39 14.54
N ILE A 137 12.70 -1.73 13.79
CA ILE A 137 11.66 -2.35 12.95
C ILE A 137 11.57 -1.58 11.63
N ALA A 138 10.94 -2.17 10.63
CA ALA A 138 10.61 -1.49 9.37
C ALA A 138 9.10 -1.25 9.29
N ILE A 139 8.68 -0.01 9.03
CA ILE A 139 7.27 0.34 8.80
C ILE A 139 7.06 0.74 7.34
N ASN A 140 5.98 0.25 6.73
CA ASN A 140 5.55 0.73 5.43
C ASN A 140 4.92 2.12 5.54
N VAL A 141 5.52 3.13 4.90
CA VAL A 141 5.01 4.49 4.76
C VAL A 141 5.04 4.85 3.28
N ASN A 142 3.87 5.12 2.69
CA ASN A 142 3.74 5.46 1.26
C ASN A 142 4.45 4.47 0.32
N ASN A 143 4.30 3.17 0.59
CA ASN A 143 4.89 2.07 -0.19
C ASN A 143 6.41 1.90 -0.05
N GLU A 144 7.08 2.73 0.75
CA GLU A 144 8.48 2.56 1.15
C GLU A 144 8.56 1.96 2.55
N TYR A 145 9.62 1.21 2.84
CA TYR A 145 9.85 0.68 4.19
C TYR A 145 10.84 1.60 4.91
N LYS A 146 10.36 2.33 5.92
CA LYS A 146 11.17 3.23 6.73
C LYS A 146 11.68 2.52 7.98
N LEU A 147 12.94 2.75 8.33
CA LEU A 147 13.50 2.31 9.61
C LEU A 147 12.79 3.06 10.74
N ALA A 148 12.37 2.34 11.78
CA ALA A 148 11.94 2.95 13.03
C ALA A 148 12.72 2.35 14.21
N THR A 149 13.29 3.22 15.03
CA THR A 149 14.16 2.86 16.15
C THR A 149 13.49 3.19 17.47
N ILE A 150 13.72 2.37 18.50
CA ILE A 150 13.18 2.63 19.83
C ILE A 150 13.63 4.02 20.34
N LYS A 151 12.67 4.80 20.82
CA LYS A 151 12.90 6.09 21.45
C LYS A 151 13.48 5.84 22.84
N LYS A 152 14.71 6.30 23.06
CA LYS A 152 15.40 6.25 24.36
C LYS A 152 14.84 7.26 25.33
#